data_AF-A0A7G5DVS1-F1
#
_entry.id   AF-A0A7G5DVS1-F1
#
_cell.length_a   1.000
_cell.length_b   1.000
_cell.length_c   1.000
_cell.angle_alpha   90.00
_cell.angle_beta   90.00
_cell.angle_gamma   90.00
#
_symmetry.space_group_name_H-M   'P 1'
#
loop_
_entity.id
_entity.type
_entity.pdbx_description
1 polymer ?
#
loop_
_entity_poly.entity_id
_entity_poly.type
_entity_poly.pdbx_seq_one_letter_code
_entity_poly.pdbx_strand_id
1 'polypeptide(L)'
;MPARHLLSCLLLIVAVLAQASDEDDPTVRLDTSLEDPYQVVVDGELSGSSVTVLKCIFNRLQQPYQIQLTSLSRARQNVSRRIADGFFSSAPDTQVDGYAQLSAPLLMEKWYWYAQDAQILNKPIWSRELRIGSVLGSNSMTWLEARGITVAQKVSRLEQLIELLQRGRIDLFLADENVMRTALSHQPAQPGLQQRFVRYSPLGVYFSHIFLQQHPDFLNAFNRQVEHCAHRGSTLTEAEAYYLRQLTAQHLKRWAYHDQLLSALRQAATRNTSIERIHELDRQWMRERLLEEKPLIRRLLHAPPSRLLANIARQHKPLFNEIFLSDYSGQLVAISEITSDYWQADEDDFQQAQHLPPGQVHIGEIEYDGSTQSFQIKVSAPLHDPQDGRFLGVLSLGINIETAFGDNLR
;
A
#
# COMPACT_ATOMS: atom_id res chain seq x y z
N MET A 1 -30.91 5.80 83.18
CA MET A 1 -30.90 6.20 81.76
C MET A 1 -30.93 7.73 81.71
N PRO A 2 -30.12 8.46 80.92
CA PRO A 2 -28.96 8.08 80.11
C PRO A 2 -27.63 8.68 80.65
N ALA A 3 -26.49 8.04 80.37
CA ALA A 3 -25.17 8.64 80.51
C ALA A 3 -24.38 8.39 79.23
N ARG A 4 -23.96 9.48 78.60
CA ARG A 4 -23.26 9.55 77.31
C ARG A 4 -21.81 9.07 77.49
N HIS A 5 -21.41 8.05 76.74
CA HIS A 5 -19.99 7.77 76.50
C HIS A 5 -19.59 8.30 75.13
N LEU A 6 -18.65 9.25 75.13
CA LEU A 6 -17.90 9.68 73.97
C LEU A 6 -17.05 8.51 73.47
N LEU A 7 -17.16 8.19 72.17
CA LEU A 7 -16.17 7.37 71.48
C LEU A 7 -15.49 8.25 70.42
N SER A 8 -14.22 8.53 70.65
CA SER A 8 -13.34 9.29 69.75
C SER A 8 -13.17 8.58 68.42
N CYS A 9 -13.50 9.26 67.32
CA CYS A 9 -13.14 8.84 65.96
C CYS A 9 -11.64 9.10 65.72
N LEU A 10 -10.85 8.03 65.69
CA LEU A 10 -9.49 8.05 65.19
C LEU A 10 -9.54 7.83 63.67
N LEU A 11 -9.37 8.89 62.87
CA LEU A 11 -9.21 8.79 61.42
C LEU A 11 -7.83 8.20 61.10
N LEU A 12 -7.80 6.94 60.67
CA LEU A 12 -6.64 6.34 60.01
C LEU A 12 -6.67 6.75 58.53
N ILE A 13 -5.78 7.65 58.12
CA ILE A 13 -5.51 7.94 56.71
C ILE A 13 -4.59 6.83 56.20
N VAL A 14 -5.14 5.85 55.51
CA VAL A 14 -4.37 4.86 54.75
C VAL A 14 -4.02 5.49 53.40
N ALA A 15 -2.77 5.91 53.23
CA ALA A 15 -2.23 6.30 51.95
C ALA A 15 -2.09 5.05 51.08
N VAL A 16 -2.99 4.87 50.10
CA VAL A 16 -2.85 3.86 49.06
C VAL A 16 -1.78 4.36 48.09
N LEU A 17 -0.56 3.86 48.23
CA LEU A 17 0.42 3.91 47.16
C LEU A 17 -0.11 3.01 46.04
N ALA A 18 -0.61 3.62 44.97
CA ALA A 18 -0.87 2.92 43.73
C ALA A 18 0.48 2.43 43.20
N GLN A 19 0.80 1.16 43.46
CA GLN A 19 1.79 0.45 42.66
C GLN A 19 1.17 0.30 41.28
N ALA A 20 1.64 1.09 40.32
CA ALA A 20 1.52 0.73 38.92
C ALA A 20 2.29 -0.60 38.78
N SER A 21 1.57 -1.69 38.62
CA SER A 21 2.15 -2.90 38.07
C SER A 21 2.60 -2.56 36.65
N ASP A 22 3.89 -2.63 36.37
CA ASP A 22 4.37 -2.94 35.02
C ASP A 22 3.67 -4.25 34.64
N GLU A 23 2.57 -4.17 33.88
CA GLU A 23 2.13 -5.31 33.10
C GLU A 23 3.26 -5.58 32.11
N ASP A 24 4.00 -6.68 32.32
CA ASP A 24 4.92 -7.23 31.33
C ASP A 24 4.18 -7.27 29.99
N ASP A 25 4.52 -6.37 29.07
CA ASP A 25 3.95 -6.33 27.74
C ASP A 25 4.29 -7.67 27.06
N PRO A 26 3.30 -8.55 26.80
CA PRO A 26 3.60 -9.91 26.37
C PRO A 26 4.36 -9.87 25.06
N THR A 27 5.48 -10.60 25.01
CA THR A 27 6.31 -10.69 23.80
C THR A 27 5.48 -11.19 22.63
N VAL A 28 5.38 -10.38 21.57
CA VAL A 28 4.63 -10.74 20.35
C VAL A 28 5.37 -11.86 19.61
N ARG A 29 4.69 -12.98 19.37
CA ARG A 29 5.29 -14.16 18.72
C ARG A 29 4.95 -14.17 17.25
N LEU A 30 5.96 -14.01 16.40
CA LEU A 30 5.82 -13.95 14.96
C LEU A 30 6.48 -15.15 14.28
N ASP A 31 5.78 -15.73 13.31
CA ASP A 31 6.35 -16.76 12.43
C ASP A 31 6.71 -16.17 11.07
N THR A 32 7.72 -16.73 10.41
CA THR A 32 8.06 -16.42 9.01
C THR A 32 8.73 -17.60 8.30
N SER A 33 9.03 -17.44 7.02
CA SER A 33 9.82 -18.37 6.22
C SER A 33 11.01 -17.68 5.56
N LEU A 34 11.95 -18.46 5.01
CA LEU A 34 13.04 -17.92 4.20
C LEU A 34 12.55 -17.60 2.80
N GLU A 35 12.88 -16.40 2.32
CA GLU A 35 12.69 -15.96 0.95
C GLU A 35 13.68 -14.81 0.70
N ASP A 36 14.75 -15.09 -0.03
CA ASP A 36 15.79 -14.09 -0.34
C ASP A 36 15.24 -13.08 -1.35
N PRO A 37 15.33 -11.75 -1.13
CA PRO A 37 16.13 -11.03 -0.10
C PRO A 37 15.33 -10.54 1.12
N TYR A 38 14.08 -10.98 1.25
CA TYR A 38 13.14 -10.49 2.26
C TYR A 38 13.44 -11.03 3.65
N GLN A 39 13.69 -12.34 3.76
CA GLN A 39 14.15 -12.99 4.98
C GLN A 39 15.27 -13.97 4.61
N VAL A 40 16.46 -13.68 5.12
CA VAL A 40 17.68 -14.45 4.90
C VAL A 40 18.36 -14.70 6.23
N VAL A 41 19.19 -15.73 6.32
CA VAL A 41 20.05 -15.93 7.49
C VAL A 41 21.46 -15.48 7.12
N VAL A 42 21.95 -14.46 7.81
CA VAL A 42 23.31 -13.93 7.66
C VAL A 42 24.01 -14.10 9.00
N ASP A 43 25.15 -14.80 9.00
CA ASP A 43 25.93 -15.08 10.23
C ASP A 43 25.14 -15.74 11.36
N GLY A 44 24.14 -16.56 11.01
CA GLY A 44 23.28 -17.26 11.97
C GLY A 44 22.12 -16.41 12.52
N GLU A 45 22.03 -15.13 12.14
CA GLU A 45 20.93 -14.24 12.51
C GLU A 45 19.95 -14.04 11.36
N LEU A 46 18.67 -13.94 11.69
CA LEU A 46 17.63 -13.61 10.73
C LEU A 46 17.75 -12.13 10.33
N SER A 47 17.86 -11.89 9.03
CA SER A 47 18.04 -10.59 8.40
C SER A 47 17.20 -10.53 7.11
N GLY A 48 17.40 -9.49 6.29
CA GLY A 48 16.66 -9.24 5.07
C GLY A 48 15.77 -8.01 5.17
N SER A 49 15.20 -7.60 4.04
CA SER A 49 14.46 -6.34 3.96
C SER A 49 13.17 -6.35 4.77
N SER A 50 12.43 -7.47 4.83
CA SER A 50 11.21 -7.54 5.67
C SER A 50 11.55 -7.45 7.15
N VAL A 51 12.63 -8.12 7.56
CA VAL A 51 13.09 -8.16 8.96
C VAL A 51 13.59 -6.79 9.39
N THR A 52 14.29 -6.07 8.51
CA THR A 52 14.75 -4.70 8.76
C THR A 52 13.58 -3.75 9.03
N VAL A 53 12.54 -3.78 8.19
CA VAL A 53 11.33 -2.94 8.37
C VAL A 53 10.61 -3.32 9.66
N LEU A 54 10.43 -4.61 9.92
CA LEU A 54 9.77 -5.11 11.13
C LEU A 54 10.51 -4.66 12.40
N LYS A 55 11.85 -4.77 12.42
CA LYS A 55 12.70 -4.33 13.52
C LYS A 55 12.55 -2.84 13.78
N CYS A 56 12.51 -2.01 12.73
CA CYS A 56 12.22 -0.58 12.87
C CYS A 56 10.87 -0.33 13.56
N ILE A 57 9.81 -1.01 13.12
CA ILE A 57 8.46 -0.84 13.65
C ILE A 57 8.40 -1.20 15.13
N PHE A 58 8.85 -2.40 15.51
CA PHE A 58 8.81 -2.84 16.92
C PHE A 58 9.68 -1.97 17.83
N ASN A 59 10.83 -1.49 17.35
CA ASN A 59 11.65 -0.53 18.09
C ASN A 59 10.90 0.80 18.33
N ARG A 60 10.15 1.30 17.36
CA ARG A 60 9.36 2.53 17.52
C ARG A 60 8.13 2.34 18.42
N LEU A 61 7.57 1.14 18.42
CA LEU A 61 6.48 0.76 19.33
C LEU A 61 6.96 0.50 20.77
N GLN A 62 8.27 0.26 20.96
CA GLN A 62 8.82 -0.22 22.24
C GLN A 62 8.19 -1.56 22.69
N GLN A 63 7.78 -2.38 21.73
CA GLN A 63 7.11 -3.66 21.96
C GLN A 63 8.12 -4.81 21.83
N PRO A 64 8.24 -5.71 22.83
CA PRO A 64 9.05 -6.91 22.70
C PRO A 64 8.42 -7.89 21.70
N TYR A 65 9.26 -8.52 20.90
CA TYR A 65 8.82 -9.54 19.93
C TYR A 65 9.88 -10.64 19.76
N GLN A 66 9.43 -11.79 19.28
CA GLN A 66 10.29 -12.90 18.88
C GLN A 66 9.86 -13.43 17.51
N ILE A 67 10.85 -13.85 16.69
CA ILE A 67 10.59 -14.43 15.38
C ILE A 67 10.99 -15.91 15.37
N GLN A 68 10.08 -16.78 14.94
CA GLN A 68 10.33 -18.19 14.69
C GLN A 68 10.35 -18.47 13.19
N LEU A 69 11.46 -19.05 12.71
CA LEU A 69 11.58 -19.47 11.33
C LEU A 69 10.90 -20.83 11.09
N THR A 70 10.09 -20.92 10.03
CA THR A 70 9.36 -22.12 9.62
C THR A 70 9.01 -22.10 8.11
N SER A 71 7.99 -22.84 7.65
CA SER A 71 7.40 -22.66 6.33
C SER A 71 6.16 -21.77 6.42
N LEU A 72 5.85 -21.00 5.38
CA LEU A 72 4.71 -20.10 5.40
C LEU A 72 3.37 -20.82 5.65
N SER A 73 3.22 -22.05 5.16
CA SER A 73 2.06 -22.90 5.50
C SER A 73 1.99 -23.25 6.98
N ARG A 74 3.13 -23.53 7.63
CA ARG A 74 3.17 -23.78 9.08
C ARG A 74 2.91 -22.50 9.87
N ALA A 75 3.42 -21.35 9.43
CA ALA A 75 3.15 -20.06 10.04
C ALA A 75 1.64 -19.74 10.08
N ARG A 76 0.94 -19.89 8.94
CA ARG A 76 -0.53 -19.78 8.86
C ARG A 76 -1.22 -20.72 9.84
N GLN A 77 -0.78 -21.98 9.90
CA GLN A 77 -1.33 -22.98 10.81
C GLN A 77 -1.09 -22.64 12.28
N ASN A 78 0.11 -22.18 12.65
CA ASN A 78 0.48 -21.82 14.01
C ASN A 78 -0.38 -20.66 14.52
N VAL A 79 -0.62 -19.64 13.69
CA VAL A 79 -1.53 -18.54 14.04
C VAL A 79 -2.97 -19.03 14.20
N SER A 80 -3.48 -19.86 13.28
CA SER A 80 -4.84 -20.44 13.41
C SER A 80 -5.01 -21.28 14.70
N ARG A 81 -3.91 -21.86 15.19
CA ARG A 81 -3.85 -22.70 16.39
C ARG A 81 -3.40 -21.94 17.65
N ARG A 82 -3.23 -20.62 17.58
CA ARG A 82 -2.82 -19.75 18.70
C ARG A 82 -1.41 -20.05 19.24
N ILE A 83 -0.58 -20.70 18.44
CA ILE A 83 0.83 -20.99 18.74
C ILE A 83 1.68 -19.73 18.53
N ALA A 84 1.33 -18.93 17.52
CA ALA A 84 1.93 -17.62 17.23
C ALA A 84 0.84 -16.55 17.20
N ASP A 85 1.21 -15.30 17.46
CA ASP A 85 0.30 -14.15 17.49
C ASP A 85 0.18 -13.51 16.11
N GLY A 86 1.20 -13.71 15.25
CA GLY A 86 1.17 -13.29 13.87
C GLY A 86 2.18 -14.02 12.98
N PHE A 87 2.14 -13.72 11.70
CA PHE A 87 3.14 -14.14 10.73
C PHE A 87 3.34 -13.07 9.67
N PHE A 88 4.55 -12.93 9.12
CA PHE A 88 4.87 -11.82 8.23
C PHE A 88 5.46 -12.23 6.89
N SER A 89 5.52 -11.23 6.01
CA SER A 89 5.83 -11.36 4.58
C SER A 89 4.81 -12.21 3.85
N SER A 90 3.56 -11.97 4.19
CA SER A 90 2.41 -12.58 3.56
C SER A 90 1.72 -11.61 2.65
N ALA A 91 1.34 -12.10 1.47
CA ALA A 91 0.34 -11.46 0.63
C ALA A 91 -1.07 -11.64 1.22
N PRO A 92 -2.04 -10.79 0.81
CA PRO A 92 -3.45 -10.96 1.19
C PRO A 92 -3.98 -12.36 0.84
N ASP A 93 -4.67 -12.98 1.79
CA ASP A 93 -5.20 -14.33 1.71
C ASP A 93 -6.57 -14.38 2.40
N THR A 94 -7.62 -14.52 1.60
CA THR A 94 -9.01 -14.56 2.07
C THR A 94 -9.31 -15.70 3.06
N GLN A 95 -8.52 -16.78 3.04
CA GLN A 95 -8.68 -17.85 4.02
C GLN A 95 -8.11 -17.46 5.39
N VAL A 96 -7.03 -16.68 5.39
CA VAL A 96 -6.39 -16.17 6.61
C VAL A 96 -7.23 -15.06 7.24
N ASP A 97 -7.86 -14.22 6.41
CA ASP A 97 -8.75 -13.13 6.85
C ASP A 97 -9.89 -13.60 7.78
N GLY A 98 -10.22 -14.90 7.78
CA GLY A 98 -11.19 -15.50 8.71
C GLY A 98 -10.73 -15.55 10.17
N TYR A 99 -9.42 -15.50 10.45
CA TYR A 99 -8.86 -15.64 11.80
C TYR A 99 -7.72 -14.68 12.14
N ALA A 100 -7.25 -13.89 11.18
CA ALA A 100 -6.20 -12.88 11.35
C ALA A 100 -6.44 -11.69 10.42
N GLN A 101 -5.89 -10.53 10.76
CA GLN A 101 -5.99 -9.31 9.98
C GLN A 101 -4.60 -8.86 9.52
N LEU A 102 -4.50 -8.48 8.25
CA LEU A 102 -3.27 -8.00 7.62
C LEU A 102 -2.98 -6.54 8.03
N SER A 103 -1.72 -6.24 8.32
CA SER A 103 -1.21 -4.88 8.52
C SER A 103 -1.12 -4.08 7.22
N ALA A 104 -0.81 -2.79 7.33
CA ALA A 104 -0.23 -2.05 6.21
C ALA A 104 1.05 -2.78 5.70
N PRO A 105 1.34 -2.74 4.39
CA PRO A 105 2.43 -3.50 3.81
C PRO A 105 3.78 -3.00 4.31
N LEU A 106 4.64 -3.94 4.69
CA LEU A 106 6.04 -3.70 4.98
C LEU A 106 6.84 -3.48 3.70
N LEU A 107 6.46 -4.21 2.64
CA LEU A 107 7.12 -4.22 1.34
C LEU A 107 6.10 -4.48 0.22
N MET A 108 6.56 -4.34 -1.00
CA MET A 108 5.82 -4.62 -2.22
C MET A 108 6.63 -5.56 -3.12
N GLU A 109 5.97 -6.60 -3.62
CA GLU A 109 6.51 -7.51 -4.63
C GLU A 109 6.00 -7.13 -6.01
N LYS A 110 6.82 -7.38 -7.04
CA LYS A 110 6.41 -7.30 -8.46
C LYS A 110 6.40 -8.72 -9.02
N TRP A 111 5.21 -9.26 -9.24
CA TRP A 111 5.06 -10.63 -9.73
C TRP A 111 5.08 -10.70 -11.23
N TYR A 112 5.84 -11.66 -11.75
CA TYR A 112 5.95 -11.94 -13.17
C TYR A 112 5.73 -13.43 -13.45
N TRP A 113 5.09 -13.71 -14.58
CA TRP A 113 5.19 -15.02 -15.21
C TRP A 113 6.56 -15.16 -15.86
N TYR A 114 7.26 -16.25 -15.58
CA TYR A 114 8.53 -16.59 -16.22
C TYR A 114 8.38 -17.82 -17.11
N ALA A 115 8.86 -17.74 -18.34
CA ALA A 115 8.85 -18.82 -19.31
C ALA A 115 10.11 -18.80 -20.18
N GLN A 116 10.41 -19.91 -20.87
CA GLN A 116 11.47 -19.90 -21.90
C GLN A 116 11.04 -19.21 -23.19
N ASP A 117 9.75 -19.28 -23.52
CA ASP A 117 9.19 -18.78 -24.78
C ASP A 117 8.10 -17.75 -24.50
N ALA A 118 8.19 -16.58 -25.15
CA ALA A 118 7.24 -15.49 -25.02
C ALA A 118 5.84 -15.88 -25.50
N GLN A 119 5.72 -16.86 -26.42
CA GLN A 119 4.42 -17.37 -26.85
C GLN A 119 3.66 -18.07 -25.71
N ILE A 120 4.37 -18.72 -24.79
CA ILE A 120 3.76 -19.35 -23.60
C ILE A 120 3.15 -18.28 -22.69
N LEU A 121 3.82 -17.13 -22.55
CA LEU A 121 3.33 -16.04 -21.70
C LEU A 121 1.97 -15.52 -22.18
N ASN A 122 1.67 -15.60 -23.48
CA ASN A 122 0.40 -15.14 -24.06
C ASN A 122 -0.73 -16.18 -23.99
N LYS A 123 -0.46 -17.40 -23.51
CA LYS A 123 -1.49 -18.44 -23.38
C LYS A 123 -2.43 -18.14 -22.20
N PRO A 124 -3.73 -18.50 -22.30
CA PRO A 124 -4.64 -18.38 -21.18
C PRO A 124 -4.16 -19.24 -20.00
N ILE A 125 -3.90 -18.62 -18.86
CA ILE A 125 -3.32 -19.27 -17.68
C ILE A 125 -4.20 -20.38 -17.08
N TRP A 126 -5.51 -20.39 -17.39
CA TRP A 126 -6.46 -21.45 -17.02
C TRP A 126 -6.43 -22.65 -17.97
N SER A 127 -5.60 -22.63 -19.02
CA SER A 127 -5.46 -23.76 -19.93
C SER A 127 -4.88 -24.97 -19.18
N ARG A 128 -5.58 -26.11 -19.26
CA ARG A 128 -5.13 -27.38 -18.68
C ARG A 128 -3.88 -27.96 -19.36
N GLU A 129 -3.50 -27.43 -20.52
CA GLU A 129 -2.28 -27.81 -21.23
C GLU A 129 -1.03 -27.16 -20.62
N LEU A 130 -1.19 -26.08 -19.84
CA LEU A 130 -0.07 -25.40 -19.20
C LEU A 130 0.36 -26.14 -17.93
N ARG A 131 1.63 -26.52 -17.88
CA ARG A 131 2.26 -27.11 -16.70
C ARG A 131 2.83 -25.99 -15.87
N ILE A 132 2.03 -25.44 -14.97
CA ILE A 132 2.45 -24.37 -14.07
C ILE A 132 3.21 -24.95 -12.87
N GLY A 133 4.39 -24.40 -12.61
CA GLY A 133 5.17 -24.69 -11.40
C GLY A 133 4.91 -23.67 -10.29
N SER A 134 5.00 -24.10 -9.02
CA SER A 134 4.97 -23.18 -7.87
C SER A 134 5.77 -23.71 -6.67
N VAL A 135 6.26 -22.80 -5.84
CA VAL A 135 6.84 -23.14 -4.53
C VAL A 135 5.70 -23.49 -3.57
N LEU A 136 5.85 -24.59 -2.84
CA LEU A 136 4.83 -25.11 -1.94
C LEU A 136 4.55 -24.12 -0.81
N GLY A 137 3.31 -23.64 -0.73
CA GLY A 137 2.84 -22.76 0.35
C GLY A 137 3.23 -21.29 0.21
N SER A 138 3.88 -20.90 -0.90
CA SER A 138 4.25 -19.51 -1.19
C SER A 138 3.02 -18.61 -1.36
N ASN A 139 3.22 -17.31 -1.23
CA ASN A 139 2.21 -16.30 -1.53
C ASN A 139 1.64 -16.46 -2.96
N SER A 140 2.53 -16.67 -3.94
CA SER A 140 2.15 -16.90 -5.34
C SER A 140 1.31 -18.17 -5.52
N MET A 141 1.62 -19.26 -4.81
CA MET A 141 0.85 -20.51 -4.88
C MET A 141 -0.57 -20.31 -4.35
N THR A 142 -0.70 -19.73 -3.16
CA THR A 142 -1.99 -19.43 -2.54
C THR A 142 -2.84 -18.58 -3.48
N TRP A 143 -2.24 -17.57 -4.11
CA TRP A 143 -2.94 -16.70 -5.05
C TRP A 143 -3.45 -17.44 -6.30
N LEU A 144 -2.65 -18.38 -6.83
CA LEU A 144 -3.04 -19.22 -7.96
C LEU A 144 -4.21 -20.14 -7.59
N GLU A 145 -4.11 -20.83 -6.45
CA GLU A 145 -5.13 -21.79 -6.01
C GLU A 145 -6.46 -21.09 -5.66
N ALA A 146 -6.41 -19.91 -5.05
CA ALA A 146 -7.61 -19.09 -4.77
C ALA A 146 -8.38 -18.69 -6.04
N ARG A 147 -7.72 -18.72 -7.21
CA ARG A 147 -8.31 -18.41 -8.53
C ARG A 147 -8.65 -19.67 -9.35
N GLY A 148 -8.52 -20.86 -8.75
CA GLY A 148 -8.76 -22.13 -9.43
C GLY A 148 -7.70 -22.47 -10.49
N ILE A 149 -6.55 -21.79 -10.49
CA ILE A 149 -5.46 -22.08 -11.42
C ILE A 149 -4.72 -23.32 -10.93
N THR A 150 -4.61 -24.32 -11.79
CA THR A 150 -4.02 -25.62 -11.41
C THR A 150 -2.49 -25.54 -11.43
N VAL A 151 -1.86 -25.83 -10.29
CA VAL A 151 -0.40 -25.98 -10.19
C VAL A 151 -0.03 -27.44 -10.48
N ALA A 152 0.64 -27.67 -11.60
CA ALA A 152 1.03 -29.01 -12.06
C ALA A 152 2.21 -29.59 -11.27
N GLN A 153 3.17 -28.75 -10.86
CA GLN A 153 4.35 -29.18 -10.13
C GLN A 153 4.62 -28.26 -8.93
N LYS A 154 4.69 -28.86 -7.75
CA LYS A 154 5.03 -28.16 -6.49
C LYS A 154 6.46 -28.53 -6.09
N VAL A 155 7.23 -27.54 -5.65
CA VAL A 155 8.63 -27.71 -5.20
C VAL A 155 8.87 -26.97 -3.90
N SER A 156 10.00 -27.19 -3.23
CA SER A 156 10.27 -26.53 -1.94
C SER A 156 11.03 -25.21 -2.06
N ARG A 157 11.70 -24.97 -3.19
CA ARG A 157 12.51 -23.76 -3.41
C ARG A 157 12.44 -23.27 -4.86
N LEU A 158 12.62 -21.98 -5.08
CA LEU A 158 12.49 -21.33 -6.39
C LEU A 158 13.48 -21.86 -7.42
N GLU A 159 14.72 -22.18 -7.02
CA GLU A 159 15.76 -22.66 -7.93
C GLU A 159 15.34 -23.97 -8.62
N GLN A 160 14.55 -24.80 -7.93
CA GLN A 160 14.00 -26.02 -8.51
C GLN A 160 12.98 -25.71 -9.63
N LEU A 161 12.22 -24.61 -9.54
CA LEU A 161 11.35 -24.18 -10.64
C LEU A 161 12.16 -23.77 -11.87
N ILE A 162 13.29 -23.06 -11.66
CA ILE A 162 14.19 -22.68 -12.74
C ILE A 162 14.74 -23.94 -13.44
N GLU A 163 15.21 -24.93 -12.68
CA GLU A 163 15.69 -26.21 -13.24
C GLU A 163 14.59 -26.99 -14.00
N LEU A 164 13.37 -27.02 -13.45
CA LEU A 164 12.24 -27.69 -14.09
C LEU A 164 11.83 -26.99 -15.40
N LEU A 165 11.84 -25.66 -15.40
CA LEU A 165 11.56 -24.86 -16.58
C LEU A 165 12.61 -25.15 -17.65
N GLN A 166 13.90 -25.13 -17.29
CA GLN A 166 15.02 -25.44 -18.19
C GLN A 166 14.91 -26.84 -18.83
N ARG A 167 14.50 -27.83 -18.05
CA ARG A 167 14.31 -29.22 -18.49
C ARG A 167 12.97 -29.45 -19.21
N GLY A 168 12.19 -28.39 -19.45
CA GLY A 168 10.88 -28.47 -20.10
C GLY A 168 9.88 -29.33 -19.34
N ARG A 169 9.99 -29.42 -18.00
CA ARG A 169 9.06 -30.16 -17.13
C ARG A 169 7.88 -29.31 -16.69
N ILE A 170 8.06 -27.99 -16.65
CA ILE A 170 7.01 -26.98 -16.52
C ILE A 170 7.14 -26.00 -17.69
N ASP A 171 6.05 -25.29 -18.00
CA ASP A 171 6.00 -24.32 -19.09
C ASP A 171 6.23 -22.89 -18.59
N LEU A 172 5.76 -22.60 -17.37
CA LEU A 172 5.91 -21.31 -16.71
C LEU A 172 5.73 -21.43 -15.19
N PHE A 173 6.17 -20.41 -14.46
CA PHE A 173 5.90 -20.25 -13.04
C PHE A 173 5.77 -18.76 -12.67
N LEU A 174 5.13 -18.49 -11.53
CA LEU A 174 4.90 -17.15 -11.00
C LEU A 174 5.87 -16.88 -9.86
N ALA A 175 6.63 -15.79 -9.94
CA ALA A 175 7.57 -15.38 -8.91
C ALA A 175 7.72 -13.85 -8.83
N ASP A 176 8.23 -13.38 -7.69
CA ASP A 176 8.65 -11.99 -7.52
C ASP A 176 9.96 -11.69 -8.29
N GLU A 177 10.08 -10.48 -8.82
CA GLU A 177 11.23 -9.97 -9.57
C GLU A 177 12.53 -9.94 -8.74
N ASN A 178 12.47 -9.52 -7.48
CA ASN A 178 13.66 -9.45 -6.63
C ASN A 178 14.13 -10.84 -6.23
N VAL A 179 13.21 -11.73 -5.86
CA VAL A 179 13.52 -13.13 -5.53
C VAL A 179 14.13 -13.82 -6.76
N MET A 180 13.57 -13.61 -7.95
CA MET A 180 14.14 -14.14 -9.19
C MET A 180 15.52 -13.56 -9.52
N ARG A 181 15.72 -12.25 -9.34
CA ARG A 181 17.02 -11.61 -9.55
C ARG A 181 18.09 -12.20 -8.64
N THR A 182 17.78 -12.42 -7.36
CA THR A 182 18.72 -13.07 -6.44
C THR A 182 18.93 -14.55 -6.78
N ALA A 183 17.89 -15.29 -7.14
CA ALA A 183 18.04 -16.69 -7.53
C ALA A 183 18.95 -16.84 -8.78
N LEU A 184 18.84 -15.92 -9.73
CA LEU A 184 19.65 -15.90 -10.95
C LEU A 184 21.10 -15.42 -10.70
N SER A 185 21.34 -14.50 -9.77
CA SER A 185 22.72 -14.04 -9.46
C SER A 185 23.61 -15.14 -8.89
N HIS A 186 23.01 -16.17 -8.30
CA HIS A 186 23.71 -17.34 -7.77
C HIS A 186 23.89 -18.47 -8.81
N GLN A 187 23.42 -18.28 -10.04
CA GLN A 187 23.50 -19.28 -11.12
C GLN A 187 24.43 -18.83 -12.25
N PRO A 188 24.97 -19.77 -13.06
CA PRO A 188 25.67 -19.43 -14.30
C PRO A 188 24.77 -18.59 -15.22
N ALA A 189 25.38 -17.74 -16.05
CA ALA A 189 24.65 -16.88 -16.99
C ALA A 189 23.59 -17.67 -17.78
N GLN A 190 22.32 -17.34 -17.56
CA GLN A 190 21.19 -18.05 -18.15
C GLN A 190 20.77 -17.41 -19.49
N PRO A 191 20.40 -18.20 -20.51
CA PRO A 191 19.74 -17.68 -21.71
C PRO A 191 18.42 -16.97 -21.34
N GLY A 192 18.04 -15.96 -22.14
CA GLY A 192 16.97 -15.00 -21.85
C GLY A 192 15.62 -15.61 -21.49
N LEU A 193 15.37 -15.78 -20.19
CA LEU A 193 14.04 -15.99 -19.64
C LEU A 193 13.13 -14.85 -20.08
N GLN A 194 11.98 -15.23 -20.62
CA GLN A 194 10.92 -14.28 -20.94
C GLN A 194 10.10 -14.05 -19.68
N GLN A 195 9.71 -12.80 -19.46
CA GLN A 195 8.87 -12.43 -18.33
C GLN A 195 7.69 -11.56 -18.77
N ARG A 196 6.56 -11.70 -18.09
CA ARG A 196 5.39 -10.84 -18.26
C ARG A 196 4.84 -10.45 -16.89
N PHE A 197 4.71 -9.15 -16.67
CA PHE A 197 4.20 -8.59 -15.43
C PHE A 197 2.77 -9.09 -15.17
N VAL A 198 2.49 -9.41 -13.91
CA VAL A 198 1.17 -9.89 -13.48
C VAL A 198 0.52 -8.88 -12.57
N ARG A 199 1.20 -8.55 -11.46
CA ARG A 199 0.65 -7.65 -10.44
C ARG A 199 1.72 -7.15 -9.48
N TYR A 200 1.36 -6.08 -8.80
CA TYR A 200 1.95 -5.72 -7.52
C TYR A 200 1.29 -6.57 -6.42
N SER A 201 2.05 -7.01 -5.42
CA SER A 201 1.52 -7.75 -4.27
C SER A 201 2.06 -7.15 -2.97
N PRO A 202 1.19 -6.72 -2.03
CA PRO A 202 1.65 -6.19 -0.76
C PRO A 202 2.13 -7.32 0.13
N LEU A 203 3.23 -7.12 0.86
CA LEU A 203 3.68 -8.03 1.90
C LEU A 203 3.52 -7.37 3.27
N GLY A 204 2.61 -7.90 4.08
CA GLY A 204 2.34 -7.39 5.43
C GLY A 204 2.61 -8.40 6.54
N VAL A 205 2.15 -8.05 7.73
CA VAL A 205 2.06 -8.94 8.89
C VAL A 205 0.60 -9.26 9.14
N TYR A 206 0.26 -10.54 9.16
CA TYR A 206 -1.02 -10.98 9.71
C TYR A 206 -0.92 -11.09 11.22
N PHE A 207 -1.82 -10.43 11.93
CA PHE A 207 -2.00 -10.59 13.38
C PHE A 207 -3.32 -11.32 13.66
N SER A 208 -3.31 -12.31 14.55
CA SER A 208 -4.51 -13.06 14.87
C SER A 208 -5.61 -12.14 15.42
N HIS A 209 -6.87 -12.42 15.09
CA HIS A 209 -7.99 -11.67 15.64
C HIS A 209 -8.04 -11.72 17.16
N ILE A 210 -7.55 -12.81 17.76
CA ILE A 210 -7.50 -12.98 19.22
C ILE A 210 -6.51 -11.99 19.83
N PHE A 211 -5.30 -11.91 19.27
CA PHE A 211 -4.30 -10.94 19.70
C PHE A 211 -4.84 -9.51 19.53
N LEU A 212 -5.44 -9.19 18.39
CA LEU A 212 -5.99 -7.85 18.16
C LEU A 212 -7.19 -7.51 19.06
N GLN A 213 -7.98 -8.50 19.48
CA GLN A 213 -9.05 -8.30 20.47
C GLN A 213 -8.49 -8.00 21.87
N GLN A 214 -7.34 -8.60 22.20
CA GLN A 214 -6.63 -8.34 23.46
C GLN A 214 -5.88 -7.01 23.44
N HIS A 215 -5.47 -6.56 22.25
CA HIS A 215 -4.70 -5.33 22.04
C HIS A 215 -5.35 -4.45 20.96
N PRO A 216 -6.51 -3.82 21.24
CA PRO A 216 -7.34 -3.16 20.23
C PRO A 216 -6.67 -2.00 19.48
N ASP A 217 -5.70 -1.34 20.11
CA ASP A 217 -4.96 -0.23 19.50
C ASP A 217 -3.69 -0.66 18.76
N PHE A 218 -3.29 -1.93 18.89
CA PHE A 218 -1.99 -2.41 18.40
C PHE A 218 -1.86 -2.25 16.88
N LEU A 219 -2.84 -2.71 16.11
CA LEU A 219 -2.74 -2.68 14.65
C LEU A 219 -2.67 -1.24 14.12
N ASN A 220 -3.44 -0.33 14.71
CA ASN A 220 -3.40 1.08 14.35
C ASN A 220 -2.05 1.71 14.70
N ALA A 221 -1.49 1.38 15.87
CA ALA A 221 -0.15 1.83 16.25
C ALA A 221 0.94 1.27 15.33
N PHE A 222 0.85 -0.02 14.99
CA PHE A 222 1.74 -0.71 14.06
C PHE A 222 1.71 -0.05 12.69
N ASN A 223 0.53 0.15 12.11
CA ASN A 223 0.36 0.75 10.79
C ASN A 223 0.90 2.19 10.73
N ARG A 224 0.77 3.00 11.79
CA ARG A 224 1.40 4.33 11.85
C ARG A 224 2.94 4.27 11.76
N GLN A 225 3.56 3.22 12.29
CA GLN A 225 5.02 3.07 12.17
C GLN A 225 5.44 2.54 10.80
N VAL A 226 4.58 1.80 10.10
CA VAL A 226 4.84 1.35 8.72
C VAL A 226 5.14 2.56 7.81
N GLU A 227 4.38 3.65 7.93
CA GLU A 227 4.61 4.89 7.15
C GLU A 227 6.01 5.50 7.34
N HIS A 228 6.66 5.23 8.48
CA HIS A 228 7.98 5.76 8.83
C HIS A 228 9.12 4.76 8.59
N CYS A 229 8.81 3.47 8.58
CA CYS A 229 9.79 2.39 8.54
C CYS A 229 9.85 1.66 7.20
N ALA A 230 8.73 1.52 6.49
CA ALA A 230 8.70 0.94 5.17
C ALA A 230 9.21 1.98 4.15
N HIS A 231 10.06 1.54 3.22
CA HIS A 231 10.51 2.41 2.14
C HIS A 231 9.31 2.80 1.26
N ARG A 232 9.16 4.10 0.99
CA ARG A 232 8.21 4.60 -0.01
C ARG A 232 8.67 4.10 -1.38
N GLY A 233 7.79 3.33 -2.03
CA GLY A 233 7.82 2.90 -3.43
C GLY A 233 9.08 2.26 -4.01
N SER A 234 8.99 1.02 -4.48
CA SER A 234 9.89 0.55 -5.55
C SER A 234 9.82 1.48 -6.75
N THR A 235 10.95 1.74 -7.41
CA THR A 235 10.98 2.60 -8.60
C THR A 235 10.21 1.95 -9.75
N LEU A 236 9.49 2.77 -10.51
CA LEU A 236 8.96 2.35 -11.81
C LEU A 236 10.13 2.05 -12.75
N THR A 237 9.96 1.04 -13.60
CA THR A 237 10.81 0.88 -14.78
C THR A 237 10.58 2.04 -15.76
N GLU A 238 11.54 2.30 -16.63
CA GLU A 238 11.39 3.33 -17.66
C GLU A 238 10.18 3.08 -18.58
N ALA A 239 9.89 1.81 -18.87
CA ALA A 239 8.74 1.39 -19.67
C ALA A 239 7.42 1.67 -18.96
N GLU A 240 7.32 1.36 -17.66
CA GLU A 240 6.15 1.66 -16.84
C GLU A 240 5.91 3.17 -16.75
N ALA A 241 6.96 3.95 -16.48
CA ALA A 241 6.89 5.40 -16.44
C ALA A 241 6.47 5.97 -17.81
N TYR A 242 7.01 5.44 -18.91
CA TYR A 242 6.60 5.84 -20.26
C TYR A 242 5.11 5.56 -20.51
N TYR A 243 4.63 4.36 -20.17
CA TYR A 243 3.23 3.99 -20.32
C TYR A 243 2.31 4.93 -19.54
N LEU A 244 2.61 5.21 -18.26
CA LEU A 244 1.81 6.14 -17.45
C LEU A 244 1.79 7.55 -18.04
N ARG A 245 2.92 8.05 -18.57
CA ARG A 245 2.93 9.35 -19.26
C ARG A 245 1.97 9.36 -20.46
N GLN A 246 1.96 8.29 -21.27
CA GLN A 246 1.07 8.19 -22.43
C GLN A 246 -0.40 8.08 -22.03
N LEU A 247 -0.72 7.18 -21.09
CA LEU A 247 -2.05 6.99 -20.54
C LEU A 247 -2.59 8.33 -20.02
N THR A 248 -1.83 8.99 -19.15
CA THR A 248 -2.22 10.25 -18.55
C THR A 248 -2.35 11.36 -19.57
N ALA A 249 -1.40 11.53 -20.49
CA ALA A 249 -1.49 12.55 -21.54
C ALA A 249 -2.76 12.40 -22.41
N GLN A 250 -3.19 11.17 -22.71
CA GLN A 250 -4.40 10.90 -23.48
C GLN A 250 -5.69 11.30 -22.74
N HIS A 251 -5.71 11.11 -21.42
CA HIS A 251 -6.84 11.47 -20.56
C HIS A 251 -6.86 12.97 -20.24
N LEU A 252 -5.70 13.55 -19.91
CA LEU A 252 -5.55 14.98 -19.62
C LEU A 252 -5.99 15.85 -20.78
N LYS A 253 -5.64 15.52 -22.03
CA LYS A 253 -6.10 16.27 -23.20
C LYS A 253 -7.63 16.44 -23.25
N ARG A 254 -8.38 15.49 -22.71
CA ARG A 254 -9.85 15.52 -22.69
C ARG A 254 -10.42 16.24 -21.46
N TRP A 255 -9.75 16.18 -20.32
CA TRP A 255 -10.29 16.67 -19.05
C TRP A 255 -9.67 18.00 -18.60
N ALA A 256 -8.36 18.14 -18.72
CA ALA A 256 -7.59 19.28 -18.23
C ALA A 256 -8.07 20.62 -18.78
N TYR A 257 -8.51 20.63 -20.05
CA TYR A 257 -9.00 21.82 -20.74
C TYR A 257 -10.53 21.88 -20.84
N HIS A 258 -11.24 21.07 -20.05
CA HIS A 258 -12.69 21.18 -19.97
C HIS A 258 -13.06 22.55 -19.38
N ASP A 259 -13.97 23.28 -20.05
CA ASP A 259 -14.31 24.68 -19.72
C ASP A 259 -14.66 24.87 -18.23
N GLN A 260 -15.37 23.91 -17.65
CA GLN A 260 -15.75 23.95 -16.24
C GLN A 260 -14.54 23.94 -15.28
N LEU A 261 -13.47 23.18 -15.58
CA LEU A 261 -12.27 23.16 -14.74
C LEU A 261 -11.45 24.43 -14.93
N LEU A 262 -11.25 24.87 -16.17
CA LEU A 262 -10.53 26.12 -16.47
C LEU A 262 -11.25 27.33 -15.85
N SER A 263 -12.57 27.40 -15.93
CA SER A 263 -13.35 28.47 -15.31
C SER A 263 -13.20 28.46 -13.79
N ALA A 264 -13.19 27.28 -13.16
CA ALA A 264 -13.02 27.17 -11.72
C ALA A 264 -11.62 27.64 -11.28
N LEU A 265 -10.58 27.30 -12.04
CA LEU A 265 -9.21 27.77 -11.79
C LEU A 265 -9.06 29.27 -12.01
N ARG A 266 -9.60 29.82 -13.09
CA ARG A 266 -9.58 31.28 -13.34
C ARG A 266 -10.29 32.04 -12.24
N GLN A 267 -11.42 31.52 -11.75
CA GLN A 267 -12.10 32.10 -10.60
C GLN A 267 -11.26 31.98 -9.33
N ALA A 268 -10.63 30.83 -9.09
CA ALA A 268 -9.70 30.65 -7.96
C ALA A 268 -8.51 31.62 -8.02
N ALA A 269 -7.98 31.88 -9.22
CA ALA A 269 -6.88 32.81 -9.48
C ALA A 269 -7.20 34.28 -9.12
N THR A 270 -8.47 34.63 -8.96
CA THR A 270 -8.90 35.97 -8.49
C THR A 270 -8.97 36.08 -6.96
N ARG A 271 -8.88 34.96 -6.24
CA ARG A 271 -8.91 34.95 -4.78
C ARG A 271 -7.56 35.42 -4.25
N ASN A 272 -7.57 36.40 -3.36
CA ASN A 272 -6.40 36.78 -2.60
C ASN A 272 -6.49 36.19 -1.18
N THR A 273 -6.32 34.87 -1.08
CA THR A 273 -6.32 34.18 0.21
C THR A 273 -4.92 34.28 0.82
N SER A 274 -4.81 34.81 2.05
CA SER A 274 -3.52 34.84 2.74
C SER A 274 -3.08 33.42 3.13
N ILE A 275 -1.76 33.21 3.25
CA ILE A 275 -1.20 31.91 3.63
C ILE A 275 -1.73 31.43 4.98
N GLU A 276 -1.93 32.34 5.95
CA GLU A 276 -2.50 32.02 7.26
C GLU A 276 -3.92 31.45 7.13
N ARG A 277 -4.72 32.02 6.22
CA ARG A 277 -6.07 31.54 5.96
C ARG A 277 -6.06 30.19 5.24
N ILE A 278 -5.11 29.94 4.34
CA ILE A 278 -4.93 28.63 3.70
C ILE A 278 -4.63 27.57 4.77
N HIS A 279 -3.66 27.81 5.66
CA HIS A 279 -3.35 26.89 6.76
C HIS A 279 -4.53 26.70 7.74
N GLU A 280 -5.40 27.70 7.91
CA GLU A 280 -6.60 27.55 8.71
C GLU A 280 -7.63 26.62 8.05
N LEU A 281 -7.86 26.78 6.74
CA LEU A 281 -8.71 25.89 5.95
C LEU A 281 -8.17 24.46 5.95
N ASP A 282 -6.86 24.31 5.91
CA ASP A 282 -6.17 23.03 5.97
C ASP A 282 -6.37 22.30 7.30
N ARG A 283 -6.14 23.00 8.43
CA ARG A 283 -6.47 22.47 9.76
C ARG A 283 -7.96 22.15 9.92
N GLN A 284 -8.84 22.96 9.31
CA GLN A 284 -10.27 22.68 9.31
C GLN A 284 -10.57 21.38 8.54
N TRP A 285 -9.98 21.18 7.36
CA TRP A 285 -10.14 19.98 6.55
C TRP A 285 -9.74 18.72 7.29
N MET A 286 -8.53 18.69 7.87
CA MET A 286 -8.03 17.55 8.64
C MET A 286 -8.95 17.20 9.81
N ARG A 287 -9.48 18.20 10.52
CA ARG A 287 -10.47 17.97 11.59
C ARG A 287 -11.78 17.43 11.04
N GLU A 288 -12.30 18.02 9.97
CA GLU A 288 -13.54 17.58 9.34
C GLU A 288 -13.45 16.12 8.87
N ARG A 289 -12.28 15.61 8.46
CA ARG A 289 -12.10 14.19 8.12
C ARG A 289 -12.48 13.24 9.26
N LEU A 290 -12.32 13.67 10.52
CA LEU A 290 -12.60 12.87 11.71
C LEU A 290 -14.02 13.09 12.29
N LEU A 291 -14.72 14.15 11.87
CA LEU A 291 -16.02 14.55 12.42
C LEU A 291 -17.19 14.18 11.48
N GLU A 292 -18.40 14.02 12.01
CA GLU A 292 -19.61 13.81 11.19
C GLU A 292 -19.99 15.07 10.39
N GLU A 293 -19.82 16.24 11.01
CA GLU A 293 -20.03 17.53 10.37
C GLU A 293 -18.80 17.94 9.56
N LYS A 294 -18.96 18.01 8.23
CA LYS A 294 -17.88 18.31 7.28
C LYS A 294 -18.25 19.45 6.31
N PRO A 295 -18.58 20.67 6.79
CA PRO A 295 -19.11 21.72 5.93
C PRO A 295 -18.15 22.19 4.82
N LEU A 296 -16.84 22.28 5.07
CA LEU A 296 -15.86 22.62 4.03
C LEU A 296 -15.74 21.51 3.00
N ILE A 297 -15.59 20.25 3.45
CA ILE A 297 -15.48 19.08 2.57
C ILE A 297 -16.75 18.93 1.72
N ARG A 298 -17.94 18.99 2.33
CA ARG A 298 -19.22 18.89 1.61
C ARG A 298 -19.38 20.00 0.58
N ARG A 299 -19.01 21.24 0.92
CA ARG A 299 -19.05 22.36 -0.03
C ARG A 299 -18.19 22.07 -1.25
N LEU A 300 -16.97 21.58 -1.05
CA LEU A 300 -16.06 21.28 -2.14
C LEU A 300 -16.54 20.07 -2.97
N LEU A 301 -16.93 18.96 -2.33
CA LEU A 301 -17.47 17.77 -3.01
C LEU A 301 -18.70 18.08 -3.88
N HIS A 302 -19.57 18.98 -3.41
CA HIS A 302 -20.78 19.33 -4.14
C HIS A 302 -20.59 20.41 -5.22
N ALA A 303 -19.42 21.04 -5.31
CA ALA A 303 -19.12 22.02 -6.35
C ALA A 303 -19.23 21.38 -7.75
N PRO A 304 -19.75 22.10 -8.76
CA PRO A 304 -19.84 21.58 -10.12
C PRO A 304 -18.54 20.93 -10.67
N PRO A 305 -17.34 21.54 -10.55
CA PRO A 305 -16.11 20.92 -11.03
C PRO A 305 -15.78 19.61 -10.28
N SER A 306 -16.05 19.52 -8.98
CA SER A 306 -15.89 18.26 -8.21
C SER A 306 -16.82 17.16 -8.70
N ARG A 307 -18.08 17.48 -9.01
CA ARG A 307 -19.02 16.49 -9.59
C ARG A 307 -18.55 15.96 -10.94
N LEU A 308 -17.92 16.82 -11.75
CA LEU A 308 -17.30 16.40 -13.02
C LEU A 308 -16.16 15.42 -12.76
N LEU A 309 -15.22 15.75 -11.86
CA LEU A 309 -14.11 14.86 -11.51
C LEU A 309 -14.60 13.53 -10.92
N ALA A 310 -15.60 13.56 -10.04
CA ALA A 310 -16.23 12.36 -9.48
C ALA A 310 -16.88 11.47 -10.55
N ASN A 311 -17.52 12.07 -11.56
CA ASN A 311 -18.08 11.31 -12.68
C ASN A 311 -16.98 10.69 -13.55
N ILE A 312 -15.90 11.44 -13.83
CA ILE A 312 -14.74 10.94 -14.56
C ILE A 312 -14.11 9.75 -13.84
N ALA A 313 -13.79 9.90 -12.56
CA ALA A 313 -13.22 8.83 -11.74
C ALA A 313 -14.12 7.58 -11.76
N ARG A 314 -15.44 7.77 -11.57
CA ARG A 314 -16.42 6.67 -11.59
C ARG A 314 -16.48 5.93 -12.92
N GLN A 315 -16.42 6.65 -14.05
CA GLN A 315 -16.42 6.05 -15.39
C GLN A 315 -15.18 5.20 -15.66
N HIS A 316 -14.09 5.47 -14.96
CA HIS A 316 -12.80 4.82 -15.15
C HIS A 316 -12.43 3.89 -13.99
N LYS A 317 -13.32 3.64 -13.02
CA LYS A 317 -13.04 2.69 -11.95
C LYS A 317 -12.73 1.30 -12.54
N PRO A 318 -11.69 0.60 -12.05
CA PRO A 318 -10.86 0.92 -10.88
C PRO A 318 -9.55 1.68 -11.18
N LEU A 319 -9.35 2.24 -12.38
CA LEU A 319 -8.08 2.86 -12.79
C LEU A 319 -7.71 4.11 -11.98
N PHE A 320 -8.66 5.04 -11.79
CA PHE A 320 -8.43 6.25 -11.00
C PHE A 320 -9.09 6.12 -9.63
N ASN A 321 -8.29 6.09 -8.58
CA ASN A 321 -8.73 6.09 -7.19
C ASN A 321 -9.21 7.50 -6.79
N GLU A 322 -8.42 8.51 -7.15
CA GLU A 322 -8.71 9.91 -6.88
C GLU A 322 -8.28 10.82 -8.05
N ILE A 323 -9.00 11.93 -8.19
CA ILE A 323 -8.70 13.01 -9.13
C ILE A 323 -8.99 14.30 -8.38
N PHE A 324 -7.99 15.18 -8.28
CA PHE A 324 -8.17 16.47 -7.65
C PHE A 324 -7.44 17.57 -8.39
N LEU A 325 -7.96 18.79 -8.21
CA LEU A 325 -7.50 19.98 -8.88
C LEU A 325 -7.19 21.03 -7.81
N SER A 326 -5.95 21.50 -7.79
CA SER A 326 -5.49 22.60 -6.95
C SER A 326 -5.18 23.82 -7.82
N ASP A 327 -5.37 25.02 -7.26
CA ASP A 327 -5.00 26.26 -7.93
C ASP A 327 -3.49 26.56 -7.81
N TYR A 328 -3.06 27.67 -8.41
CA TYR A 328 -1.66 28.12 -8.40
C TYR A 328 -1.06 28.33 -7.00
N SER A 329 -1.89 28.45 -5.96
CA SER A 329 -1.46 28.57 -4.55
C SER A 329 -1.51 27.25 -3.78
N GLY A 330 -1.92 26.17 -4.46
CA GLY A 330 -2.11 24.84 -3.89
C GLY A 330 -3.44 24.60 -3.20
N GLN A 331 -4.38 25.56 -3.21
CA GLN A 331 -5.70 25.34 -2.59
C GLN A 331 -6.54 24.42 -3.47
N LEU A 332 -7.22 23.43 -2.88
CA LEU A 332 -8.16 22.60 -3.64
C LEU A 332 -9.32 23.40 -4.22
N VAL A 333 -9.55 23.19 -5.51
CA VAL A 333 -10.63 23.77 -6.34
C VAL A 333 -11.69 22.73 -6.68
N ALA A 334 -11.28 21.48 -6.89
CA ALA A 334 -12.20 20.38 -7.16
C ALA A 334 -11.60 19.03 -6.74
N ILE A 335 -12.45 18.10 -6.33
CA ILE A 335 -12.05 16.76 -5.90
C ILE A 335 -13.05 15.70 -6.36
N SER A 336 -12.58 14.48 -6.66
CA SER A 336 -13.44 13.31 -6.90
C SER A 336 -13.78 12.55 -5.62
N GLU A 337 -12.83 12.52 -4.68
CA GLU A 337 -12.87 11.83 -3.39
C GLU A 337 -12.19 12.72 -2.33
N ILE A 338 -12.36 12.42 -1.04
CA ILE A 338 -11.79 13.23 0.04
C ILE A 338 -10.27 13.01 0.13
N THR A 339 -9.49 14.08 -0.02
CA THR A 339 -8.02 14.09 0.15
C THR A 339 -7.59 14.08 1.61
N SER A 340 -6.30 13.83 1.86
CA SER A 340 -5.67 13.88 3.19
C SER A 340 -5.83 15.25 3.88
N ASP A 341 -5.69 16.29 3.08
CA ASP A 341 -5.50 17.68 3.47
C ASP A 341 -6.05 18.60 2.37
N TYR A 342 -6.12 19.91 2.64
CA TYR A 342 -6.71 20.89 1.73
C TYR A 342 -5.69 21.68 0.94
N TRP A 343 -4.53 21.94 1.55
CA TRP A 343 -3.44 22.62 0.89
C TRP A 343 -2.54 21.57 0.25
N GLN A 344 -2.16 21.77 -1.01
CA GLN A 344 -1.40 20.78 -1.77
C GLN A 344 -0.04 21.34 -2.23
N ALA A 345 0.28 22.60 -1.92
CA ALA A 345 1.54 23.17 -2.38
C ALA A 345 2.73 22.70 -1.55
N ASP A 346 2.55 22.06 -0.40
CA ASP A 346 3.62 21.41 0.35
C ASP A 346 3.94 19.99 -0.17
N GLU A 347 3.08 19.41 -1.00
CA GLU A 347 3.29 18.10 -1.60
C GLU A 347 4.37 18.16 -2.70
N ASP A 348 5.28 17.18 -2.70
CA ASP A 348 6.35 17.08 -3.71
C ASP A 348 5.74 16.99 -5.13
N ASP A 349 4.67 16.20 -5.30
CA ASP A 349 3.96 16.06 -6.56
C ASP A 349 3.52 17.41 -7.16
N PHE A 350 3.04 18.34 -6.32
CA PHE A 350 2.66 19.68 -6.75
C PHE A 350 3.90 20.52 -7.08
N GLN A 351 4.90 20.49 -6.18
CA GLN A 351 6.14 21.24 -6.32
C GLN A 351 6.90 20.87 -7.60
N GLN A 352 6.94 19.58 -7.95
CA GLN A 352 7.55 19.13 -9.19
C GLN A 352 6.68 19.49 -10.40
N ALA A 353 5.36 19.27 -10.34
CA ALA A 353 4.48 19.49 -11.48
C ALA A 353 4.36 20.96 -11.90
N GLN A 354 4.33 21.91 -10.96
CA GLN A 354 4.13 23.34 -11.28
C GLN A 354 5.23 23.94 -12.17
N HIS A 355 6.43 23.34 -12.18
CA HIS A 355 7.56 23.79 -12.98
C HIS A 355 7.61 23.17 -14.39
N LEU A 356 6.68 22.25 -14.71
CA LEU A 356 6.66 21.56 -15.99
C LEU A 356 5.94 22.39 -17.08
N PRO A 357 6.34 22.25 -18.36
CA PRO A 357 5.62 22.89 -19.45
C PRO A 357 4.27 22.19 -19.74
N PRO A 358 3.33 22.87 -20.43
CA PRO A 358 2.06 22.28 -20.83
C PRO A 358 2.22 20.93 -21.56
N GLY A 359 1.43 19.94 -21.14
CA GLY A 359 1.43 18.60 -21.73
C GLY A 359 2.49 17.64 -21.18
N GLN A 360 3.40 18.11 -20.32
CA GLN A 360 4.25 17.23 -19.51
C GLN A 360 3.57 16.89 -18.17
N VAL A 361 4.05 15.82 -17.53
CA VAL A 361 3.52 15.32 -16.27
C VAL A 361 4.65 14.90 -15.34
N HIS A 362 4.45 15.13 -14.05
CA HIS A 362 5.24 14.53 -12.99
C HIS A 362 4.61 13.19 -12.59
N ILE A 363 5.45 12.19 -12.31
CA ILE A 363 5.03 10.88 -11.81
C ILE A 363 5.72 10.70 -10.46
N GLY A 364 4.92 10.62 -9.40
CA GLY A 364 5.38 10.42 -8.04
C GLY A 364 5.80 8.97 -7.77
N GLU A 365 6.00 8.65 -6.50
CA GLU A 365 6.36 7.30 -6.06
C GLU A 365 5.12 6.40 -5.93
N ILE A 366 5.35 5.08 -5.92
CA ILE A 366 4.29 4.12 -5.62
C ILE A 366 4.00 4.16 -4.12
N GLU A 367 2.74 4.38 -3.78
CA GLU A 367 2.24 4.42 -2.41
C GLU A 367 1.16 3.36 -2.19
N TYR A 368 1.09 2.81 -0.98
CA TYR A 368 -0.03 1.96 -0.60
C TYR A 368 -1.16 2.80 -0.05
N ASP A 369 -2.32 2.74 -0.69
CA ASP A 369 -3.54 3.36 -0.19
C ASP A 369 -4.31 2.36 0.67
N GLY A 370 -4.24 2.56 1.99
CA GLY A 370 -4.93 1.73 2.98
C GLY A 370 -6.46 1.77 2.89
N SER A 371 -7.04 2.78 2.23
CA SER A 371 -8.49 2.89 2.06
C SER A 371 -9.01 1.97 0.95
N THR A 372 -8.25 1.83 -0.13
CA THR A 372 -8.58 0.95 -1.26
C THR A 372 -7.86 -0.40 -1.20
N GLN A 373 -6.98 -0.59 -0.21
CA GLN A 373 -6.08 -1.75 -0.10
C GLN A 373 -5.30 -2.03 -1.38
N SER A 374 -4.93 -0.96 -2.10
CA SER A 374 -4.29 -1.05 -3.40
C SER A 374 -3.08 -0.14 -3.47
N PHE A 375 -2.11 -0.50 -4.29
CA PHE A 375 -1.04 0.40 -4.62
C PHE A 375 -1.51 1.42 -5.64
N GLN A 376 -1.14 2.67 -5.42
CA GLN A 376 -1.42 3.77 -6.31
C GLN A 376 -0.16 4.58 -6.59
N ILE A 377 -0.22 5.33 -7.67
CA ILE A 377 0.80 6.31 -8.02
C ILE A 377 0.11 7.61 -8.40
N LYS A 378 0.66 8.73 -7.94
CA LYS A 378 0.15 10.04 -8.31
C LYS A 378 0.83 10.52 -9.59
N VAL A 379 0.02 10.96 -10.55
CA VAL A 379 0.49 11.63 -11.77
C VAL A 379 -0.10 13.02 -11.82
N SER A 380 0.77 14.02 -11.82
CA SER A 380 0.42 15.43 -11.64
C SER A 380 0.79 16.25 -12.86
N ALA A 381 -0.13 17.09 -13.33
CA ALA A 381 0.03 17.85 -14.57
C ALA A 381 -0.27 19.34 -14.35
N PRO A 382 0.64 20.23 -14.77
CA PRO A 382 0.39 21.66 -14.67
C PRO A 382 -0.64 22.10 -15.72
N LEU A 383 -1.59 22.90 -15.26
CA LEU A 383 -2.59 23.52 -16.11
C LEU A 383 -2.22 24.98 -16.31
N HIS A 384 -2.04 25.35 -17.57
CA HIS A 384 -1.78 26.72 -17.99
C HIS A 384 -2.99 27.24 -18.76
N ASP A 385 -3.26 28.55 -18.63
CA ASP A 385 -4.34 29.20 -19.36
C ASP A 385 -4.02 29.18 -20.87
N PRO A 386 -4.90 28.62 -21.72
CA PRO A 386 -4.67 28.62 -23.16
C PRO A 386 -4.62 30.03 -23.80
N GLN A 387 -5.10 31.06 -23.11
CA GLN A 387 -5.17 32.43 -23.65
C GLN A 387 -3.86 33.20 -23.48
N ASP A 388 -3.23 33.10 -22.31
CA ASP A 388 -2.06 33.92 -21.94
C ASP A 388 -0.85 33.08 -21.47
N GLY A 389 -0.99 31.76 -21.37
CA GLY A 389 0.06 30.85 -20.93
C GLY A 389 0.35 30.90 -19.42
N ARG A 390 -0.43 31.63 -18.62
CA ARG A 390 -0.25 31.71 -17.17
C ARG A 390 -0.52 30.37 -16.50
N PHE A 391 0.30 30.00 -15.53
CA PHE A 391 0.04 28.85 -14.67
C PHE A 391 -1.22 29.07 -13.81
N LEU A 392 -2.18 28.14 -13.90
CA LEU A 392 -3.46 28.21 -13.21
C LEU A 392 -3.53 27.27 -12.00
N GLY A 393 -2.80 26.15 -12.03
CA GLY A 393 -2.85 25.13 -10.98
C GLY A 393 -2.41 23.75 -11.47
N VAL A 394 -2.63 22.71 -10.66
CA VAL A 394 -2.22 21.33 -10.95
C VAL A 394 -3.42 20.39 -10.90
N LEU A 395 -3.53 19.53 -11.90
CA LEU A 395 -4.46 18.39 -11.90
C LEU A 395 -3.68 17.13 -11.54
N SER A 396 -4.10 16.46 -10.47
CA SER A 396 -3.45 15.25 -9.96
C SER A 396 -4.38 14.05 -10.07
N LEU A 397 -3.82 12.92 -10.50
CA LEU A 397 -4.52 11.65 -10.70
C LEU A 397 -3.85 10.57 -9.83
N GLY A 398 -4.59 10.02 -8.87
CA GLY A 398 -4.19 8.80 -8.18
C GLY A 398 -4.57 7.58 -9.02
N ILE A 399 -3.57 6.91 -9.60
CA ILE A 399 -3.73 5.79 -10.52
C ILE A 399 -3.47 4.48 -9.79
N ASN A 400 -4.43 3.56 -9.82
CA ASN A 400 -4.26 2.20 -9.33
C ASN A 400 -3.29 1.43 -10.23
N ILE A 401 -2.11 1.07 -9.72
CA ILE A 401 -1.05 0.48 -10.55
C ILE A 401 -1.33 -0.97 -10.93
N GLU A 402 -2.09 -1.71 -10.12
CA GLU A 402 -2.53 -3.06 -10.49
C GLU A 402 -3.44 -3.03 -11.71
N THR A 403 -4.32 -2.04 -11.80
CA THR A 403 -5.21 -1.86 -12.97
C THR A 403 -4.45 -1.27 -14.16
N ALA A 404 -3.49 -0.40 -13.92
CA ALA A 404 -2.71 0.26 -14.97
C ALA A 404 -1.78 -0.71 -15.70
N PHE A 405 -1.09 -1.59 -14.95
CA PHE A 405 -0.07 -2.49 -15.49
C PHE A 405 -0.48 -3.96 -15.50
N GLY A 406 -1.37 -4.35 -14.59
CA GLY A 406 -1.76 -5.75 -14.45
C GLY A 406 -2.46 -6.24 -15.69
N ASP A 407 -2.24 -7.50 -16.01
CA ASP A 407 -3.14 -8.19 -16.90
C ASP A 407 -4.51 -8.17 -16.23
N ASN A 408 -5.50 -7.55 -16.88
CA ASN A 408 -6.89 -7.76 -16.54
C ASN A 408 -7.22 -9.22 -16.89
N LEU A 409 -6.73 -10.17 -16.08
CA LEU A 409 -7.10 -11.58 -16.05
C LEU A 409 -8.55 -11.63 -15.56
N ARG A 410 -9.46 -11.23 -16.43
CA ARG A 410 -10.90 -11.48 -16.30
C ARG A 410 -11.23 -12.79 -16.98
#